data_AF-A0A955ACU8-F1
#
_entry.id   AF-A0A955ACU8-F1
#
_cell.length_a   1.000
_cell.length_b   1.000
_cell.length_c   1.000
_cell.angle_alpha   90.00
_cell.angle_beta   90.00
_cell.angle_gamma   90.00
#
_symmetry.space_group_name_H-M   'P 1'
#
loop_
_entity.id
_entity.type
_entity.pdbx_description
1 polymer ?
#
loop_
_entity_poly.entity_id
_entity_poly.type
_entity_poly.pdbx_seq_one_letter_code
_entity_poly.pdbx_strand_id
1 'polypeptide(L)'
;AEHLVHYEGLPAERVYTIPNGVDINRFRPNHVERVWLRAELGIAEDSQVVGIVAALRPEKNHGQFIKAAREVLRHHPNTHFVIVGEGPERATIEESLSEYRYRAHFHLLGNRSDTERILAGLDLFCLTSRNEANPVSILEALACCVPVASTNVGSISETVIDGKTGILTQPLKWEETAAAMLGVLHDTRLAARMGRAGRVLVRDNWSLQAMVQGYEMLIESIFNDKAQLKGRNAWQRPARSVSDASVHSASVNDRVVQGVSKQADTGGTRFGLPLSESADYHAPQALTS
;
A
#
# COMPACT_ATOMS: atom_id res chain seq x y z
N ALA A 1 -1.10 13.65 -3.37
CA ALA A 1 -1.16 14.81 -4.29
C ALA A 1 -1.42 16.13 -3.57
N GLU A 2 -2.50 16.23 -2.79
CA GLU A 2 -2.94 17.50 -2.17
C GLU A 2 -1.86 18.22 -1.38
N HIS A 3 -1.08 17.50 -0.58
CA HIS A 3 0.00 18.09 0.21
C HIS A 3 1.01 18.85 -0.68
N LEU A 4 1.43 18.24 -1.79
CA LEU A 4 2.39 18.84 -2.72
C LEU A 4 1.83 20.05 -3.48
N VAL A 5 0.51 20.06 -3.75
CA VAL A 5 -0.13 21.18 -4.46
C VAL A 5 -0.38 22.34 -3.52
N HIS A 6 -0.96 22.08 -2.35
CA HIS A 6 -1.44 23.13 -1.45
C HIS A 6 -0.38 23.66 -0.48
N TYR A 7 0.57 22.82 -0.04
CA TYR A 7 1.59 23.23 0.94
C TYR A 7 2.95 23.49 0.29
N GLU A 8 3.36 22.67 -0.68
CA GLU A 8 4.64 22.86 -1.40
C GLU A 8 4.50 23.76 -2.65
N GLY A 9 3.26 24.14 -3.02
CA GLY A 9 3.00 25.06 -4.13
C GLY A 9 3.33 24.50 -5.52
N LEU A 10 3.38 23.17 -5.68
CA LEU A 10 3.64 22.56 -6.98
C LEU A 10 2.43 22.72 -7.92
N PRO A 11 2.63 23.02 -9.22
CA PRO A 11 1.54 23.08 -10.18
C PRO A 11 0.80 21.74 -10.25
N ALA A 12 -0.52 21.75 -10.08
CA ALA A 12 -1.34 20.53 -10.03
C ALA A 12 -1.17 19.66 -11.28
N GLU A 13 -1.05 20.27 -12.47
CA GLU A 13 -0.78 19.60 -13.75
C GLU A 13 0.56 18.84 -13.83
N ARG A 14 1.46 19.05 -12.85
CA ARG A 14 2.76 18.37 -12.74
C ARG A 14 2.80 17.35 -11.60
N VAL A 15 1.71 17.16 -10.87
CA VAL A 15 1.61 16.23 -9.74
C VAL A 15 0.76 15.03 -10.15
N TYR A 16 1.41 13.89 -10.31
CA TYR A 16 0.77 12.60 -10.60
C TYR A 16 0.97 11.67 -9.41
N THR A 17 -0.09 10.98 -8.98
CA THR A 17 0.00 9.98 -7.90
C THR A 17 -0.10 8.60 -8.51
N ILE A 18 0.95 7.80 -8.35
CA ILE A 18 0.95 6.38 -8.68
C ILE A 18 1.04 5.65 -7.34
N PRO A 19 -0.01 4.92 -6.93
CA PRO A 19 -0.01 4.22 -5.67
C PRO A 19 1.04 3.09 -5.64
N ASN A 20 1.56 2.76 -4.46
CA ASN A 20 2.37 1.56 -4.30
C ASN A 20 1.54 0.32 -4.66
N GLY A 21 2.16 -0.63 -5.35
CA GLY A 21 1.57 -1.90 -5.71
C GLY A 21 2.18 -3.06 -4.92
N VAL A 22 1.38 -4.08 -4.64
CA VAL A 22 1.84 -5.35 -4.04
C VAL A 22 1.73 -6.51 -5.02
N ASP A 23 2.69 -7.43 -4.98
CA ASP A 23 2.61 -8.69 -5.73
C ASP A 23 1.56 -9.62 -5.09
N ILE A 24 0.35 -9.60 -5.65
CA ILE A 24 -0.80 -10.40 -5.20
C ILE A 24 -0.66 -11.90 -5.45
N ASN A 25 0.34 -12.33 -6.24
CA ASN A 25 0.63 -13.75 -6.45
C ASN A 25 1.57 -14.27 -5.36
N ARG A 26 2.50 -13.42 -4.90
CA ARG A 26 3.36 -13.67 -3.74
C ARG A 26 2.56 -13.57 -2.44
N PHE A 27 1.90 -12.44 -2.19
CA PHE A 27 1.03 -12.23 -1.04
C PHE A 27 -0.37 -12.67 -1.38
N ARG A 28 -0.78 -13.84 -0.89
CA ARG A 28 -2.07 -14.44 -1.20
C ARG A 28 -2.61 -15.25 -0.03
N PRO A 29 -3.93 -15.47 0.03
CA PRO A 29 -4.52 -16.33 1.06
C PRO A 29 -3.95 -17.74 0.96
N ASN A 30 -3.46 -18.28 2.07
CA ASN A 30 -2.97 -19.65 2.14
C ASN A 30 -3.24 -20.25 3.53
N HIS A 31 -4.20 -21.16 3.60
CA HIS A 31 -4.62 -21.79 4.86
C HIS A 31 -3.52 -22.64 5.51
N VAL A 32 -2.58 -23.17 4.72
CA VAL A 32 -1.44 -23.94 5.24
C VAL A 32 -0.53 -23.05 6.09
N GLU A 33 -0.41 -21.76 5.75
CA GLU A 33 0.45 -20.84 6.50
C GLU A 33 -0.12 -20.50 7.88
N ARG A 34 -1.45 -20.60 8.06
CA ARG A 34 -2.05 -20.53 9.39
C ARG A 34 -1.48 -21.63 10.29
N VAL A 35 -1.58 -22.88 9.85
CA VAL A 35 -1.11 -24.04 10.62
C VAL A 35 0.41 -23.96 10.84
N TRP A 36 1.16 -23.65 9.78
CA TRP A 36 2.61 -23.47 9.87
C TRP A 36 3.01 -22.42 10.89
N LEU A 37 2.37 -21.24 10.90
CA LEU A 37 2.75 -20.17 11.82
C LEU A 37 2.52 -20.57 13.28
N ARG A 38 1.44 -21.30 13.61
CA ARG A 38 1.20 -21.75 15.00
C ARG A 38 2.28 -22.75 15.40
N ALA A 39 2.64 -23.68 14.51
CA ALA A 39 3.69 -24.66 14.76
C ALA A 39 5.07 -24.02 14.93
N GLU A 40 5.43 -23.07 14.05
CA GLU A 40 6.69 -22.30 14.11
C GLU A 40 6.82 -21.56 15.45
N LEU A 41 5.72 -21.01 15.96
CA LEU A 41 5.70 -20.26 17.22
C LEU A 41 5.53 -21.16 18.45
N GLY A 42 5.32 -22.48 18.27
CA GLY A 42 5.07 -23.42 19.37
C GLY A 42 3.77 -23.14 20.14
N ILE A 43 2.73 -22.64 19.46
CA ILE A 43 1.43 -22.30 20.06
C ILE A 43 0.31 -23.23 19.56
N ALA A 44 -0.82 -23.25 20.26
CA ALA A 44 -1.95 -24.13 19.92
C ALA A 44 -2.59 -23.75 18.57
N GLU A 45 -3.13 -24.73 17.85
CA GLU A 45 -3.69 -24.55 16.51
C GLU A 45 -4.93 -23.63 16.47
N ASP A 46 -5.73 -23.67 17.54
CA ASP A 46 -6.92 -22.85 17.74
C ASP A 46 -6.60 -21.42 18.23
N SER A 47 -5.34 -21.15 18.60
CA SER A 47 -4.89 -19.82 19.00
C SER A 47 -5.08 -18.79 17.88
N GLN A 48 -5.53 -17.60 18.29
CA GLN A 48 -5.61 -16.44 17.43
C GLN A 48 -4.25 -15.74 17.37
N VAL A 49 -3.85 -15.25 16.19
CA VAL A 49 -2.58 -14.55 16.01
C VAL A 49 -2.79 -13.17 15.40
N VAL A 50 -2.47 -12.13 16.16
CA VAL A 50 -2.46 -10.74 15.69
C VAL A 50 -1.02 -10.32 15.38
N GLY A 51 -0.77 -9.77 14.20
CA GLY A 51 0.59 -9.42 13.78
C GLY A 51 0.77 -7.95 13.44
N ILE A 52 1.97 -7.43 13.70
CA ILE A 52 2.48 -6.17 13.17
C ILE A 52 3.79 -6.44 12.42
N VAL A 53 3.87 -5.94 11.18
CA VAL A 53 5.07 -6.02 10.33
C VAL A 53 5.50 -4.59 10.01
N ALA A 54 6.54 -4.12 10.71
CA ALA A 54 7.04 -2.77 10.60
C ALA A 54 8.46 -2.64 11.18
N ALA A 55 9.25 -1.69 10.66
CA ALA A 55 10.53 -1.34 11.28
C ALA A 55 10.30 -0.85 12.73
N LEU A 56 11.14 -1.27 13.68
CA LEU A 56 11.01 -0.92 15.10
C LEU A 56 11.50 0.51 15.34
N ARG A 57 10.71 1.48 14.86
CA ARG A 57 10.99 2.91 14.94
C ARG A 57 9.87 3.65 15.69
N PRO A 58 10.18 4.82 16.29
CA PRO A 58 9.21 5.56 17.10
C PRO A 58 7.90 5.91 16.37
N GLU A 59 7.98 6.19 15.07
CA GLU A 59 6.81 6.52 14.25
C GLU A 59 5.82 5.35 14.08
N LYS A 60 6.27 4.10 14.20
CA LYS A 60 5.41 2.89 14.11
C LYS A 60 4.71 2.57 15.43
N ASN A 61 5.22 3.12 16.54
CA ASN A 61 4.56 3.14 17.84
C ASN A 61 4.12 1.75 18.34
N HIS A 62 5.04 0.78 18.31
CA HIS A 62 4.84 -0.58 18.84
C HIS A 62 4.36 -0.59 20.30
N GLY A 63 4.68 0.45 21.07
CA GLY A 63 4.15 0.63 22.43
C GLY A 63 2.62 0.69 22.49
N GLN A 64 1.94 1.30 21.50
CA GLN A 64 0.48 1.29 21.42
C GLN A 64 -0.05 -0.11 21.10
N PHE A 65 0.58 -0.82 20.16
CA PHE A 65 0.25 -2.21 19.85
C PHE A 65 0.36 -3.12 21.09
N ILE A 66 1.45 -3.00 21.85
CA ILE A 66 1.68 -3.80 23.08
C ILE A 66 0.64 -3.47 24.16
N LYS A 67 0.29 -2.19 24.37
CA LYS A 67 -0.75 -1.79 25.32
C LYS A 67 -2.11 -2.37 24.94
N ALA A 68 -2.49 -2.28 23.67
CA ALA A 68 -3.73 -2.85 23.16
C ALA A 68 -3.75 -4.38 23.30
N ALA A 69 -2.65 -5.05 22.95
CA ALA A 69 -2.51 -6.50 23.07
C ALA A 69 -2.68 -7.00 24.52
N ARG A 70 -2.14 -6.27 25.50
CA ARG A 70 -2.32 -6.60 26.93
C ARG A 70 -3.78 -6.54 27.36
N GLU A 71 -4.56 -5.61 26.81
CA GLU A 71 -6.00 -5.54 27.06
C GLU A 71 -6.74 -6.69 26.38
N VAL A 72 -6.40 -7.00 25.12
CA VAL A 72 -6.98 -8.15 24.40
C VAL A 72 -6.79 -9.44 25.20
N LEU A 73 -5.61 -9.68 25.78
CA LEU A 73 -5.33 -10.87 26.60
C LEU A 73 -6.24 -11.03 27.82
N ARG A 74 -6.82 -9.93 28.33
CA ARG A 74 -7.77 -10.00 29.47
C ARG A 74 -9.11 -10.60 29.08
N HIS A 75 -9.49 -10.49 27.80
CA HIS A 75 -10.78 -10.97 27.27
C HIS A 75 -10.62 -12.21 26.38
N HIS A 76 -9.46 -12.35 25.73
CA HIS A 76 -9.16 -13.40 24.78
C HIS A 76 -7.76 -14.01 25.06
N PRO A 77 -7.62 -14.81 26.14
CA PRO A 77 -6.32 -15.24 26.67
C PRO A 77 -5.55 -16.18 25.74
N ASN A 78 -6.21 -16.84 24.78
CA ASN A 78 -5.56 -17.73 23.81
C ASN A 78 -4.96 -16.98 22.60
N THR A 79 -4.90 -15.65 22.66
CA THR A 79 -4.35 -14.80 21.59
C THR A 79 -2.85 -14.67 21.72
N HIS A 80 -2.14 -14.68 20.60
CA HIS A 80 -0.72 -14.42 20.49
C HIS A 80 -0.46 -13.24 19.56
N PHE A 81 0.65 -12.55 19.81
CA PHE A 81 1.02 -11.32 19.14
C PHE A 81 2.38 -11.48 18.50
N VAL A 82 2.45 -11.26 17.19
CA VAL A 82 3.68 -11.37 16.40
C VAL A 82 4.18 -9.97 16.05
N ILE A 83 5.44 -9.69 16.34
CA ILE A 83 6.11 -8.44 15.99
C ILE A 83 7.27 -8.79 15.05
N VAL A 84 7.16 -8.37 13.80
CA VAL A 84 8.19 -8.58 12.76
C VAL A 84 8.84 -7.25 12.41
N GLY A 85 10.16 -7.21 12.49
CA GLY A 85 10.98 -6.05 12.16
C GLY A 85 12.19 -5.91 13.07
N GLU A 86 13.09 -5.01 12.67
CA GLU A 86 14.24 -4.57 13.46
C GLU A 86 14.27 -3.06 13.55
N GLY A 87 14.98 -2.52 14.54
CA GLY A 87 15.17 -1.09 14.67
C GLY A 87 15.56 -0.63 16.08
N PRO A 88 15.77 0.68 16.23
CA PRO A 88 16.26 1.28 17.49
C PRO A 88 15.33 1.05 18.69
N GLU A 89 14.03 0.85 18.48
CA GLU A 89 13.06 0.64 19.57
C GLU A 89 13.08 -0.80 20.14
N ARG A 90 13.94 -1.70 19.62
CA ARG A 90 13.95 -3.11 20.02
C ARG A 90 14.11 -3.30 21.53
N ALA A 91 15.10 -2.64 22.14
CA ALA A 91 15.36 -2.78 23.57
C ALA A 91 14.16 -2.32 24.42
N THR A 92 13.55 -1.19 24.06
CA THR A 92 12.34 -0.65 24.69
C THR A 92 11.15 -1.61 24.60
N ILE A 93 11.00 -2.27 23.44
CA ILE A 93 9.97 -3.29 23.22
C ILE A 93 10.24 -4.51 24.10
N GLU A 94 11.47 -5.05 24.10
CA GLU A 94 11.83 -6.21 24.92
C GLU A 94 11.65 -5.94 26.42
N GLU A 95 12.01 -4.74 26.90
CA GLU A 95 11.76 -4.29 28.27
C GLU A 95 10.25 -4.24 28.57
N SER A 96 9.46 -3.68 27.65
CA SER A 96 7.99 -3.66 27.76
C SER A 96 7.37 -5.06 27.75
N LEU A 97 8.07 -6.08 27.26
CA LEU A 97 7.59 -7.48 27.24
C LEU A 97 8.17 -8.33 28.40
N SER A 98 8.98 -7.73 29.28
CA SER A 98 9.63 -8.45 30.38
C SER A 98 8.66 -8.92 31.48
N GLU A 99 7.46 -8.34 31.57
CA GLU A 99 6.41 -8.78 32.49
C GLU A 99 6.03 -10.26 32.23
N TYR A 100 6.37 -11.14 33.18
CA TYR A 100 6.27 -12.60 33.04
C TYR A 100 4.89 -13.09 32.57
N ARG A 101 3.81 -12.46 33.04
CA ARG A 101 2.42 -12.82 32.69
C ARG A 101 2.07 -12.64 31.21
N TYR A 102 2.81 -11.82 30.46
CA TYR A 102 2.54 -11.54 29.06
C TYR A 102 3.57 -12.15 28.12
N ARG A 103 4.78 -12.43 28.62
CA ARG A 103 5.93 -12.85 27.80
C ARG A 103 5.62 -14.04 26.88
N ALA A 104 4.85 -15.02 27.33
CA ALA A 104 4.49 -16.21 26.52
C ALA A 104 3.57 -15.91 25.32
N HIS A 105 2.92 -14.74 25.31
CA HIS A 105 1.97 -14.35 24.27
C HIS A 105 2.59 -13.49 23.17
N PHE A 106 3.80 -12.95 23.37
CA PHE A 106 4.46 -12.07 22.41
C PHE A 106 5.65 -12.75 21.76
N HIS A 107 5.69 -12.68 20.43
CA HIS A 107 6.71 -13.29 19.59
C HIS A 107 7.43 -12.20 18.79
N LEU A 108 8.60 -11.78 19.27
CA LEU A 108 9.45 -10.81 18.57
C LEU A 108 10.37 -11.53 17.60
N LEU A 109 10.02 -11.54 16.32
CA LEU A 109 10.66 -12.39 15.31
C LEU A 109 11.90 -11.76 14.64
N GLY A 110 12.15 -10.48 14.91
CA GLY A 110 13.19 -9.73 14.23
C GLY A 110 12.91 -9.57 12.73
N ASN A 111 13.95 -9.40 11.92
CA ASN A 111 13.82 -9.31 10.48
C ASN A 111 13.50 -10.69 9.86
N ARG A 112 12.55 -10.73 8.93
CA ARG A 112 12.09 -11.96 8.26
C ARG A 112 12.00 -11.73 6.75
N SER A 113 12.35 -12.75 5.98
CA SER A 113 12.27 -12.74 4.52
C SER A 113 11.00 -13.37 3.96
N ASP A 114 10.27 -14.10 4.81
CA ASP A 114 9.08 -14.89 4.50
C ASP A 114 7.80 -14.22 5.04
N THR A 115 7.74 -12.89 4.96
CA THR A 115 6.61 -12.09 5.46
C THR A 115 5.31 -12.48 4.77
N GLU A 116 5.32 -12.94 3.52
CA GLU A 116 4.12 -13.44 2.85
C GLU A 116 3.49 -14.64 3.57
N ARG A 117 4.32 -15.53 4.14
CA ARG A 117 3.86 -16.69 4.91
C ARG A 117 3.33 -16.27 6.26
N ILE A 118 4.07 -15.40 6.96
CA ILE A 118 3.65 -14.87 8.26
C ILE A 118 2.32 -14.14 8.13
N LEU A 119 2.20 -13.21 7.18
CA LEU A 119 0.98 -12.44 6.94
C LEU A 119 -0.18 -13.35 6.55
N ALA A 120 0.00 -14.33 5.67
CA ALA A 120 -1.05 -15.30 5.33
C ALA A 120 -1.47 -16.20 6.52
N GLY A 121 -0.60 -16.31 7.53
CA GLY A 121 -0.91 -17.00 8.77
C GLY A 121 -1.67 -16.14 9.79
N LEU A 122 -1.74 -14.82 9.68
CA LEU A 122 -2.38 -13.99 10.71
C LEU A 122 -3.91 -14.12 10.70
N ASP A 123 -4.52 -13.94 11.88
CA ASP A 123 -5.97 -13.72 12.02
C ASP A 123 -6.34 -12.24 11.83
N LEU A 124 -5.45 -11.36 12.25
CA LEU A 124 -5.61 -9.91 12.19
C LEU A 124 -4.24 -9.27 12.02
N PHE A 125 -4.15 -8.31 11.09
CA PHE A 125 -3.00 -7.42 11.02
C PHE A 125 -3.31 -6.12 11.75
N CYS A 126 -2.38 -5.62 12.55
CA CYS A 126 -2.53 -4.35 13.23
C CYS A 126 -1.34 -3.42 12.99
N LEU A 127 -1.63 -2.17 12.61
CA LEU A 127 -0.63 -1.12 12.46
C LEU A 127 -0.99 0.10 13.32
N THR A 128 -0.08 0.53 14.19
CA THR A 128 -0.36 1.57 15.20
C THR A 128 0.41 2.86 14.98
N SER A 129 0.81 3.12 13.73
CA SER A 129 1.68 4.23 13.35
C SER A 129 1.12 5.61 13.69
N ARG A 130 2.02 6.56 13.94
CA ARG A 130 1.70 7.99 14.14
C ARG A 130 1.66 8.78 12.84
N ASN A 131 2.33 8.28 11.80
CA ASN A 131 2.31 8.83 10.46
C ASN A 131 2.61 7.72 9.44
N GLU A 132 1.98 7.79 8.27
CA GLU A 132 2.26 6.91 7.14
C GLU A 132 2.08 7.65 5.82
N ALA A 133 2.89 7.31 4.82
CA ALA A 133 2.71 7.83 3.47
C ALA A 133 1.84 6.90 2.63
N ASN A 134 2.23 5.62 2.55
CA ASN A 134 1.46 4.54 1.92
C ASN A 134 2.06 3.20 2.40
N PRO A 135 1.53 2.61 3.49
CA PRO A 135 2.16 1.47 4.14
C PRO A 135 1.95 0.18 3.35
N VAL A 136 3.01 -0.31 2.72
CA VAL A 136 2.99 -1.55 1.92
C VAL A 136 2.55 -2.76 2.75
N SER A 137 2.86 -2.81 4.05
CA SER A 137 2.46 -3.93 4.91
C SER A 137 0.94 -4.06 5.09
N ILE A 138 0.17 -2.96 4.99
CA ILE A 138 -1.30 -3.03 4.94
C ILE A 138 -1.75 -3.67 3.63
N LEU A 139 -1.16 -3.27 2.49
CA LEU A 139 -1.48 -3.84 1.17
C LEU A 139 -1.16 -5.34 1.15
N GLU A 140 -0.02 -5.74 1.71
CA GLU A 140 0.39 -7.14 1.84
C GLU A 140 -0.58 -7.96 2.70
N ALA A 141 -1.00 -7.43 3.86
CA ALA A 141 -1.98 -8.10 4.72
C ALA A 141 -3.35 -8.26 4.05
N LEU A 142 -3.87 -7.19 3.43
CA LEU A 142 -5.13 -7.23 2.69
C LEU A 142 -5.03 -8.18 1.48
N ALA A 143 -3.88 -8.23 0.79
CA ALA A 143 -3.63 -9.22 -0.24
C ALA A 143 -3.64 -10.66 0.32
N CYS A 144 -3.23 -10.89 1.56
CA CYS A 144 -3.38 -12.20 2.18
C CYS A 144 -4.81 -12.53 2.65
N CYS A 145 -5.80 -11.66 2.38
CA CYS A 145 -7.18 -11.77 2.89
C CYS A 145 -7.23 -11.72 4.43
N VAL A 146 -6.30 -11.00 5.04
CA VAL A 146 -6.27 -10.74 6.47
C VAL A 146 -6.91 -9.37 6.74
N PRO A 147 -7.90 -9.27 7.65
CA PRO A 147 -8.48 -7.99 8.02
C PRO A 147 -7.43 -7.11 8.73
N VAL A 148 -7.64 -5.79 8.69
CA VAL A 148 -6.71 -4.81 9.26
C VAL A 148 -7.38 -4.01 10.37
N ALA A 149 -6.71 -3.84 11.50
CA ALA A 149 -7.00 -2.79 12.47
C ALA A 149 -5.87 -1.75 12.42
N SER A 150 -6.16 -0.48 12.18
CA SER A 150 -5.07 0.50 12.03
C SER A 150 -5.44 1.87 12.55
N THR A 151 -4.43 2.62 13.01
CA THR A 151 -4.60 4.05 13.26
C THR A 151 -4.93 4.79 11.96
N ASN A 152 -5.80 5.79 12.02
CA ASN A 152 -6.18 6.61 10.87
C ASN A 152 -5.19 7.77 10.69
N VAL A 153 -4.06 7.51 10.04
CA VAL A 153 -3.04 8.51 9.73
C VAL A 153 -2.62 8.44 8.27
N GLY A 154 -2.28 9.59 7.70
CA GLY A 154 -1.79 9.68 6.32
C GLY A 154 -2.77 9.05 5.32
N SER A 155 -2.26 8.18 4.44
CA SER A 155 -3.07 7.54 3.39
C SER A 155 -3.76 6.24 3.84
N ILE A 156 -3.74 5.87 5.13
CA ILE A 156 -4.25 4.55 5.56
C ILE A 156 -5.73 4.37 5.18
N SER A 157 -6.54 5.42 5.28
CA SER A 157 -7.96 5.41 4.93
C SER A 157 -8.25 5.13 3.45
N GLU A 158 -7.25 5.26 2.56
CA GLU A 158 -7.38 4.91 1.15
C GLU A 158 -7.41 3.39 0.91
N THR A 159 -6.91 2.60 1.86
CA THR A 159 -6.79 1.13 1.76
C THR A 159 -7.55 0.40 2.86
N VAL A 160 -7.60 0.98 4.05
CA VAL A 160 -8.43 0.52 5.18
C VAL A 160 -9.71 1.35 5.19
N ILE A 161 -10.71 0.86 4.47
CA ILE A 161 -12.06 1.43 4.45
C ILE A 161 -12.77 0.93 5.70
N ASP A 162 -13.05 1.84 6.62
CA ASP A 162 -13.62 1.53 7.93
C ASP A 162 -14.92 0.71 7.82
N GLY A 163 -15.02 -0.35 8.64
CA GLY A 163 -16.12 -1.32 8.61
C GLY A 163 -16.16 -2.24 7.39
N LYS A 164 -15.35 -1.98 6.35
CA LYS A 164 -15.37 -2.72 5.07
C LYS A 164 -14.15 -3.58 4.84
N THR A 165 -12.94 -3.02 4.86
CA THR A 165 -11.67 -3.79 4.69
C THR A 165 -10.89 -3.91 5.99
N GLY A 166 -11.29 -3.15 7.01
CA GLY A 166 -10.71 -3.16 8.34
C GLY A 166 -11.41 -2.18 9.27
N ILE A 167 -10.80 -1.89 10.41
CA ILE A 167 -11.28 -0.92 11.40
C ILE A 167 -10.22 0.17 11.59
N LEU A 168 -10.66 1.43 11.53
CA LEU A 168 -9.82 2.59 11.78
C LEU A 168 -9.95 3.06 13.24
N THR A 169 -8.81 3.39 13.87
CA THR A 169 -8.77 3.91 15.24
C THR A 169 -8.02 5.23 15.32
N GLN A 170 -8.18 5.97 16.40
CA GLN A 170 -7.40 7.19 16.59
C GLN A 170 -5.94 6.89 16.99
N PRO A 171 -4.98 7.74 16.56
CA PRO A 171 -3.59 7.65 17.01
C PRO A 171 -3.50 7.89 18.53
N LEU A 172 -2.57 7.21 19.20
CA LEU A 172 -2.33 7.35 20.65
C LEU A 172 -3.49 6.90 21.56
N LYS A 173 -4.54 6.30 20.99
CA LYS A 173 -5.69 5.70 21.69
C LYS A 173 -5.59 4.17 21.65
N TRP A 174 -4.77 3.61 22.54
CA TRP A 174 -4.55 2.16 22.57
C TRP A 174 -5.81 1.38 22.96
N GLU A 175 -6.72 2.01 23.70
CA GLU A 175 -8.02 1.47 24.10
C GLU A 175 -8.91 1.22 22.88
N GLU A 176 -8.95 2.16 21.93
CA GLU A 176 -9.67 2.00 20.67
C GLU A 176 -9.05 0.91 19.80
N THR A 177 -7.70 0.85 19.77
CA THR A 177 -6.98 -0.24 19.10
C THR A 177 -7.34 -1.60 19.70
N ALA A 178 -7.42 -1.73 21.02
CA ALA A 178 -7.83 -2.97 21.68
C ALA A 178 -9.27 -3.34 21.35
N ALA A 179 -10.19 -2.37 21.39
CA ALA A 179 -11.59 -2.59 21.06
C ALA A 179 -11.77 -3.05 19.60
N ALA A 180 -11.02 -2.44 18.66
CA ALA A 180 -11.01 -2.84 17.26
C ALA A 180 -10.49 -4.28 17.09
N MET A 181 -9.38 -4.64 17.75
CA MET A 181 -8.87 -6.01 17.74
C MET A 181 -9.90 -7.01 18.27
N LEU A 182 -10.49 -6.74 19.43
CA LEU A 182 -11.51 -7.61 20.04
C LEU A 182 -12.75 -7.76 19.16
N GLY A 183 -13.22 -6.68 18.55
CA GLY A 183 -14.37 -6.72 17.64
C GLY A 183 -14.14 -7.66 16.46
N VAL A 184 -12.94 -7.63 15.86
CA VAL A 184 -12.60 -8.54 14.75
C VAL A 184 -12.39 -9.97 15.24
N LEU A 185 -11.68 -10.17 16.37
CA LEU A 185 -11.38 -11.50 16.92
C LEU A 185 -12.65 -12.25 17.39
N HIS A 186 -13.65 -11.54 17.90
CA HIS A 186 -14.91 -12.15 18.35
C HIS A 186 -15.87 -12.51 17.21
N ASP A 187 -15.81 -11.80 16.07
CA ASP A 187 -16.71 -12.03 14.94
C ASP A 187 -15.94 -12.55 13.71
N THR A 188 -15.83 -13.89 13.61
CA THR A 188 -15.19 -14.56 12.48
C THR A 188 -15.86 -14.24 11.14
N ARG A 189 -17.17 -13.92 11.12
CA ARG A 189 -17.88 -13.56 9.88
C ARG A 189 -17.49 -12.16 9.43
N LEU A 190 -17.38 -11.21 10.38
CA LEU A 190 -16.85 -9.87 10.15
C LEU A 190 -15.42 -9.94 9.62
N ALA A 191 -14.54 -10.67 10.31
CA ALA A 191 -13.14 -10.85 9.92
C ALA A 191 -13.02 -11.38 8.49
N ALA A 192 -13.75 -12.45 8.16
CA ALA A 192 -13.72 -13.06 6.83
C ALA A 192 -14.30 -12.14 5.74
N ARG A 193 -15.33 -11.34 6.06
CA ARG A 193 -15.89 -10.35 5.14
C ARG A 193 -14.88 -9.24 4.85
N MET A 194 -14.24 -8.71 5.90
CA MET A 194 -13.22 -7.65 5.78
C MET A 194 -12.02 -8.12 4.98
N GLY A 195 -11.46 -9.29 5.30
CA GLY A 195 -10.34 -9.87 4.56
C GLY A 195 -10.64 -10.03 3.07
N ARG A 196 -11.82 -10.57 2.72
CA ARG A 196 -12.22 -10.73 1.30
C ARG A 196 -12.36 -9.39 0.59
N ALA A 197 -13.01 -8.41 1.23
CA ALA A 197 -13.15 -7.07 0.67
C ALA A 197 -11.79 -6.39 0.48
N GLY A 198 -10.88 -6.56 1.44
CA GLY A 198 -9.49 -6.11 1.36
C GLY A 198 -8.73 -6.69 0.16
N ARG A 199 -8.80 -8.02 -0.02
CA ARG A 199 -8.18 -8.70 -1.15
C ARG A 199 -8.68 -8.19 -2.49
N VAL A 200 -10.00 -8.01 -2.62
CA VAL A 200 -10.61 -7.49 -3.85
C VAL A 200 -10.13 -6.07 -4.13
N LEU A 201 -10.16 -5.18 -3.12
CA LEU A 201 -9.67 -3.81 -3.24
C LEU A 201 -8.22 -3.77 -3.73
N VAL A 202 -7.34 -4.57 -3.11
CA VAL A 202 -5.92 -4.59 -3.46
C VAL A 202 -5.67 -5.18 -4.84
N ARG A 203 -6.32 -6.29 -5.18
CA ARG A 203 -6.21 -6.90 -6.52
C ARG A 203 -6.57 -5.90 -7.62
N ASP A 204 -7.67 -5.17 -7.42
CA ASP A 204 -8.25 -4.33 -8.47
C ASP A 204 -7.55 -2.97 -8.59
N ASN A 205 -7.00 -2.42 -7.50
CA ASN A 205 -6.49 -1.04 -7.49
C ASN A 205 -5.04 -0.88 -6.98
N TRP A 206 -4.50 -1.85 -6.24
CA TRP A 206 -3.21 -1.74 -5.55
C TRP A 206 -2.27 -2.91 -5.87
N SER A 207 -2.46 -3.54 -7.03
CA SER A 207 -1.58 -4.62 -7.48
C SER A 207 -0.29 -4.05 -8.07
N LEU A 208 0.79 -4.83 -8.02
CA LEU A 208 2.05 -4.50 -8.67
C LEU A 208 1.83 -4.20 -10.17
N GLN A 209 0.94 -4.95 -10.82
CA GLN A 209 0.57 -4.73 -12.21
C GLN A 209 -0.10 -3.36 -12.43
N ALA A 210 -1.04 -2.97 -11.56
CA ALA A 210 -1.69 -1.65 -11.64
C ALA A 210 -0.69 -0.51 -11.45
N MET A 211 0.26 -0.66 -10.52
CA MET A 211 1.34 0.31 -10.31
C MET A 211 2.22 0.46 -11.56
N VAL A 212 2.66 -0.67 -12.15
CA VAL A 212 3.49 -0.67 -13.37
C VAL A 212 2.76 0.00 -14.53
N GLN A 213 1.49 -0.34 -14.75
CA GLN A 213 0.66 0.31 -15.77
C GLN A 213 0.53 1.82 -15.54
N GLY A 214 0.39 2.25 -14.28
CA GLY A 214 0.39 3.66 -13.90
C GLY A 214 1.68 4.39 -14.32
N TYR A 215 2.83 3.76 -14.09
CA TYR A 215 4.13 4.31 -14.54
C TYR A 215 4.27 4.34 -16.06
N GLU A 216 3.88 3.26 -16.75
CA GLU A 216 3.92 3.17 -18.22
C GLU A 216 3.10 4.30 -18.85
N MET A 217 1.83 4.45 -18.44
CA MET A 217 0.94 5.51 -18.92
C MET A 217 1.50 6.92 -18.68
N LEU A 218 2.12 7.16 -17.51
CA LEU A 218 2.71 8.45 -17.19
C LEU A 218 3.94 8.74 -18.08
N ILE A 219 4.82 7.76 -18.25
CA ILE A 219 6.02 7.92 -19.08
C ILE A 219 5.64 8.14 -20.54
N GLU A 220 4.69 7.37 -21.07
CA GLU A 220 4.19 7.51 -22.43
C GLU A 220 3.52 8.87 -22.66
N SER A 221 2.71 9.36 -21.72
CA SER A 221 2.06 10.66 -21.85
C SER A 221 3.09 11.80 -21.89
N ILE A 222 4.07 11.80 -20.98
CA ILE A 222 5.16 12.79 -20.96
C ILE A 222 6.00 12.73 -22.25
N PHE A 223 6.27 11.52 -22.75
CA PHE A 223 7.02 11.34 -24.00
C PHE A 223 6.24 11.92 -25.19
N ASN A 224 4.97 11.59 -25.31
CA ASN A 224 4.10 12.05 -26.40
C ASN A 224 3.93 13.58 -26.38
N ASP A 225 3.71 14.17 -25.20
CA ASP A 225 3.60 15.62 -25.05
C ASP A 225 4.89 16.31 -25.52
N LYS A 226 6.06 15.81 -25.11
CA LYS A 226 7.36 16.36 -25.55
C LYS A 226 7.63 16.14 -27.04
N ALA A 227 7.24 15.00 -27.60
CA ALA A 227 7.39 14.70 -29.02
C ALA A 227 6.52 15.63 -29.87
N GLN A 228 5.29 15.89 -29.46
CA GLN A 228 4.39 16.85 -30.12
C GLN A 228 4.89 18.30 -30.00
N LEU A 229 5.48 18.68 -28.85
CA LEU A 229 6.12 19.99 -28.69
C LEU A 229 7.33 20.17 -29.62
N LYS A 230 8.12 19.12 -29.88
CA LYS A 230 9.20 19.14 -30.88
C LYS A 230 8.69 19.22 -32.32
N GLY A 231 7.52 18.65 -32.62
CA GLY A 231 6.86 18.80 -33.91
C GLY A 231 6.33 20.21 -34.17
N ARG A 232 5.95 20.95 -33.12
CA ARG A 232 5.54 22.36 -33.18
C ARG A 232 6.71 23.34 -33.19
N ASN A 233 7.77 23.03 -32.46
CA ASN A 233 9.03 23.78 -32.43
C ASN A 233 10.12 23.01 -33.20
N ALA A 234 9.89 22.78 -34.49
CA ALA A 234 10.97 22.32 -35.37
C ALA A 234 12.12 23.33 -35.24
N TRP A 235 13.18 22.93 -34.53
CA TRP A 235 14.40 23.72 -34.43
C TRP A 235 14.95 23.86 -35.84
N GLN A 236 14.65 24.98 -36.50
CA GLN A 236 15.27 25.33 -37.76
C GLN A 236 16.75 25.55 -37.45
N ARG A 237 17.59 24.59 -37.84
CA ARG A 237 19.03 24.82 -37.93
C ARG A 237 19.22 26.10 -38.75
N PRO A 238 19.88 27.15 -38.23
CA PRO A 238 20.26 28.27 -39.06
C PRO A 238 21.09 27.70 -40.21
N ALA A 239 20.67 27.96 -41.46
CA ALA A 239 21.47 27.62 -42.62
C ALA A 239 22.81 28.35 -42.48
N ARG A 240 23.89 27.61 -42.22
CA ARG A 240 25.24 28.18 -42.36
C ARG A 240 25.44 28.44 -43.85
N SER A 241 25.49 29.72 -44.22
CA SER A 241 26.00 30.15 -45.52
C SER A 241 27.46 29.71 -45.62
N VAL A 242 27.74 28.73 -46.47
CA VAL A 242 29.10 28.39 -46.85
C VAL A 242 29.44 29.21 -48.09
N SER A 243 30.23 30.27 -47.87
CA SER A 243 31.11 30.94 -48.82
C SER A 243 32.34 31.31 -47.97
N ASP A 244 33.58 30.93 -48.21
CA ASP A 244 34.25 30.39 -49.38
C ASP A 244 35.46 29.54 -48.93
N ALA A 245 35.79 28.57 -49.78
CA ALA A 245 37.11 28.02 -50.11
C ALA A 245 38.28 27.96 -49.08
N SER A 246 38.74 26.74 -48.81
CA SER A 246 40.04 26.25 -49.37
C SER A 246 40.26 24.75 -49.11
N VAL A 247 40.16 24.00 -50.20
CA VAL A 247 40.95 22.83 -50.65
C VAL A 247 41.90 22.18 -49.62
N HIS A 248 41.63 20.93 -49.26
CA HIS A 248 42.55 19.83 -49.60
C HIS A 248 41.86 18.46 -49.57
N SER A 249 42.22 17.70 -50.59
CA SER A 249 41.73 16.40 -51.05
C SER A 249 42.05 15.24 -50.10
N ALA A 250 41.11 14.30 -49.96
CA ALA A 250 41.35 12.89 -50.25
C ALA A 250 40.02 12.12 -50.29
N SER A 251 39.96 11.22 -51.26
CA SER A 251 38.93 10.24 -51.63
C SER A 251 38.58 9.27 -50.47
N VAL A 252 37.51 8.48 -50.45
CA VAL A 252 36.95 7.52 -51.43
C VAL A 252 35.57 7.07 -50.90
N ASN A 253 34.62 6.88 -51.82
CA ASN A 253 33.39 6.06 -51.86
C ASN A 253 32.43 5.95 -50.66
N ASP A 254 31.18 5.53 -50.83
CA ASP A 254 30.14 5.51 -51.89
C ASP A 254 29.10 4.50 -51.34
N ARG A 255 27.83 4.66 -51.71
CA ARG A 255 26.66 3.76 -51.50
C ARG A 255 25.78 4.04 -50.25
N VAL A 256 24.57 4.62 -50.38
CA VAL A 256 23.31 4.13 -51.05
C VAL A 256 22.69 3.03 -50.16
N VAL A 257 21.43 3.06 -49.67
CA VAL A 257 20.12 3.38 -50.27
C VAL A 257 19.09 3.76 -49.19
N GLN A 258 18.16 4.63 -49.61
CA GLN A 258 16.71 4.77 -49.29
C GLN A 258 16.04 3.53 -48.64
N GLY A 259 14.93 3.61 -47.89
CA GLY A 259 13.90 4.63 -47.73
C GLY A 259 12.60 3.95 -47.29
N VAL A 260 11.51 4.72 -47.39
CA VAL A 260 10.08 4.36 -47.28
C VAL A 260 9.39 4.78 -45.98
N SER A 261 8.45 5.68 -46.21
CA SER A 261 7.47 6.33 -45.37
C SER A 261 6.13 5.59 -45.35
N LYS A 262 5.27 5.89 -44.35
CA LYS A 262 3.82 6.23 -44.45
C LYS A 262 3.24 6.40 -43.03
N GLN A 263 2.78 7.60 -42.66
CA GLN A 263 1.36 8.03 -42.59
C GLN A 263 0.52 7.13 -41.65
N ALA A 264 0.25 7.54 -40.40
CA ALA A 264 -0.75 8.52 -39.91
C ALA A 264 -2.18 7.96 -39.90
N ASP A 265 -2.75 7.79 -38.70
CA ASP A 265 -4.16 8.14 -38.48
C ASP A 265 -4.41 8.54 -37.02
N THR A 266 -5.25 9.55 -36.86
CA THR A 266 -5.58 10.27 -35.63
C THR A 266 -7.00 9.92 -35.20
N GLY A 267 -7.15 9.35 -34.00
CA GLY A 267 -8.46 9.13 -33.37
C GLY A 267 -8.39 9.45 -31.89
N GLY A 268 -8.65 10.71 -31.54
CA GLY A 268 -8.70 11.16 -30.15
C GLY A 268 -9.93 10.60 -29.44
N THR A 269 -9.73 9.99 -28.28
CA THR A 269 -10.82 9.73 -27.32
C THR A 269 -10.30 10.03 -25.92
N ARG A 270 -10.78 11.13 -25.32
CA ARG A 270 -10.58 11.43 -23.89
C ARG A 270 -11.56 10.58 -23.09
N PHE A 271 -11.07 9.73 -22.21
CA PHE A 271 -11.88 9.11 -21.16
C PHE A 271 -11.45 9.67 -19.80
N GLY A 272 -12.28 10.56 -19.26
CA GLY A 272 -12.25 10.93 -17.84
C GLY A 272 -13.13 9.95 -17.06
N LEU A 273 -12.60 9.41 -15.96
CA LEU A 273 -13.39 8.66 -15.00
C LEU A 273 -14.24 9.66 -14.18
N PRO A 274 -15.56 9.41 -14.01
CA PRO A 274 -16.43 10.32 -13.28
C PRO A 274 -16.21 10.21 -11.76
N LEU A 275 -16.13 11.37 -11.12
CA LEU A 275 -16.30 11.56 -9.68
C LEU A 275 -17.78 11.33 -9.35
N SER A 276 -18.08 10.42 -8.42
CA SER A 276 -19.44 10.23 -7.91
C SER A 276 -19.68 11.15 -6.70
N GLU A 277 -20.52 12.15 -6.89
CA GLU A 277 -21.15 12.94 -5.83
C GLU A 277 -22.31 12.19 -5.16
N SER A 278 -22.45 12.46 -3.86
CA SER A 278 -23.60 12.38 -2.95
C SER A 278 -24.92 11.75 -3.45
N ALA A 279 -25.40 10.77 -2.68
CA ALA A 279 -26.82 10.44 -2.59
C ALA A 279 -27.31 10.68 -1.16
N ASP A 280 -28.18 11.68 -1.01
CA ASP A 280 -29.02 11.93 0.15
C ASP A 280 -29.90 10.72 0.45
N TYR A 281 -29.94 10.29 1.72
CA TYR A 281 -30.90 9.30 2.19
C TYR A 281 -31.90 9.97 3.13
N HIS A 282 -33.12 10.17 2.62
CA HIS A 282 -34.28 10.56 3.41
C HIS A 282 -34.75 9.38 4.30
N ALA A 283 -35.08 9.70 5.55
CA ALA A 283 -35.77 8.83 6.50
C ALA A 283 -37.24 8.60 6.11
N PRO A 284 -37.87 7.49 6.54
CA PRO A 284 -39.31 7.42 6.72
C PRO A 284 -39.69 7.50 8.20
N GLN A 285 -40.67 8.35 8.47
CA GLN A 285 -41.37 8.53 9.74
C GLN A 285 -42.19 7.28 10.12
N ALA A 286 -42.42 7.19 11.43
CA ALA A 286 -43.30 6.24 12.10
C ALA A 286 -44.76 6.33 11.63
N LEU A 287 -45.43 5.18 11.57
CA LEU A 287 -46.88 5.07 11.69
C LEU A 287 -47.20 4.09 12.82
N THR A 288 -47.97 4.59 13.77
CA THR A 288 -48.60 3.90 14.89
C THR A 288 -49.66 2.91 14.40
N SER A 289 -49.65 1.71 14.99
CA SER A 289 -50.82 0.95 15.50
C SER A 289 -50.29 -0.10 16.46
#